data_AF-A0A7W1IXU2-F1
#
_entry.id   AF-A0A7W1IXU2-F1
#
_cell.length_a   1.000
_cell.length_b   1.000
_cell.length_c   1.000
_cell.angle_alpha   90.00
_cell.angle_beta   90.00
_cell.angle_gamma   90.00
#
_symmetry.space_group_name_H-M   'P 1'
#
loop_
_entity.id
_entity.type
_entity.pdbx_description
1 polymer ?
#
loop_
_entity_poly.entity_id
_entity_poly.type
_entity_poly.pdbx_seq_one_letter_code
_entity_poly.pdbx_strand_id
1 'polypeptide(L)'
;MRFALLILSVVFIIPLSAAEIVFPDDPKAVLDVKRDLGAKGDGKADDTDALQQAVYRCQASDFSRTVYLPKGIYRITKPLVFKPNEKGGEGSMVGPWFYGQERDTTVIRLDDKAAGFGDPTKPQAVIRTMSRADGVRMNADFFDRTMVNLTIDTGDNPGAIGVLFYSNNTGIMRDVRITGNGVVGLELGLHDQNGPHLIQDVEINGFTTGIHTASGINSQTMSRVTVTKAQVGLKHRGQVFAVEALTVIGAPLAVDSDEGSLCLVDCRFEGPAGAKGPAVTLGAKGRLYAQRLTTKGFTTAIHTPMKDLAGGTIAEFSSEAVTKPSGSTAPDTGLGLKPKPEPIVPIEKDPKKWVCANEFGASFGNEDDDSEAIQKAIDHAASIGATTVYLRGGKAGDPNWYWLKKDVKVHGSVNRIWGFGFIRLLGGPTDAANYPDNLAKFVVDDDPSPEAAPVVMFEHLSVFAPWPSFGIEARSTKRTVVMRNGNGTGIARAGATLFITNWVGHAYLDKGATGYFRQWNTEGTPKALRVNTRNDGGTLWILGMKTEDVGTKVLTKNGGKTEILGTLIYNTSGIKDDHPCIAVEDGSLSSACHQEINFGGAFWNVPALEKLGGVERKVPKRDWQGWALLRAGK
;
A
#
# COMPACT_ATOMS: atom_id res chain seq x y z
N MET A 1 24.52 -42.91 -5.69
CA MET A 1 24.26 -41.77 -4.80
C MET A 1 24.57 -40.49 -5.56
N ARG A 2 23.55 -39.73 -5.97
CA ARG A 2 23.72 -38.42 -6.62
C ARG A 2 23.54 -37.36 -5.53
N PHE A 3 24.61 -36.66 -5.18
CA PHE A 3 24.55 -35.49 -4.30
C PHE A 3 23.88 -34.35 -5.06
N ALA A 4 22.69 -33.94 -4.61
CA ALA A 4 22.04 -32.71 -5.06
C ALA A 4 22.69 -31.54 -4.33
N LEU A 5 23.37 -30.67 -5.08
CA LEU A 5 23.94 -29.43 -4.56
C LEU A 5 22.78 -28.45 -4.27
N LEU A 6 22.47 -28.22 -3.00
CA LEU A 6 21.56 -27.17 -2.57
C LEU A 6 22.30 -25.82 -2.75
N ILE A 7 22.02 -25.09 -3.82
CA ILE A 7 22.52 -23.72 -3.98
C ILE A 7 21.72 -22.83 -3.03
N LEU A 8 22.30 -22.53 -1.87
CA LEU A 8 21.82 -21.51 -0.96
C LEU A 8 22.08 -20.14 -1.61
N SER A 9 21.05 -19.54 -2.21
CA SER A 9 21.11 -18.17 -2.71
C SER A 9 21.22 -17.21 -1.51
N VAL A 10 22.45 -16.91 -1.08
CA VAL A 10 22.71 -15.82 -0.11
C VAL A 10 22.52 -14.50 -0.86
N VAL A 11 21.31 -13.95 -0.80
CA VAL A 11 21.08 -12.55 -1.20
C VAL A 11 21.69 -11.68 -0.12
N PHE A 12 22.88 -11.13 -0.39
CA PHE A 12 23.43 -10.05 0.42
C PHE A 12 22.46 -8.86 0.32
N ILE A 13 21.84 -8.50 1.44
CA ILE A 13 21.16 -7.22 1.59
C ILE A 13 22.26 -6.17 1.69
N ILE A 14 22.68 -5.63 0.54
CA ILE A 14 23.35 -4.33 0.55
C ILE A 14 22.28 -3.36 1.05
N PRO A 15 22.46 -2.66 2.18
CA PRO A 15 21.55 -1.58 2.52
C PRO A 15 21.64 -0.58 1.37
N LEU A 16 20.59 -0.54 0.53
CA LEU A 16 20.46 0.57 -0.40
C LEU A 16 20.39 1.80 0.49
N SER A 17 21.41 2.65 0.43
CA SER A 17 21.27 4.02 0.91
C SER A 17 19.99 4.56 0.31
N ALA A 18 19.10 5.11 1.14
CA ALA A 18 17.86 5.66 0.63
C ALA A 18 18.21 6.74 -0.40
N ALA A 19 17.48 6.75 -1.52
CA ALA A 19 17.79 7.66 -2.61
C ALA A 19 17.46 9.09 -2.20
N GLU A 20 18.39 10.02 -2.47
CA GLU A 20 18.10 11.43 -2.31
C GLU A 20 16.97 11.87 -3.25
N ILE A 21 15.99 12.59 -2.68
CA ILE A 21 14.86 13.21 -3.36
C ILE A 21 15.12 14.70 -3.48
N VAL A 22 15.01 15.23 -4.71
CA VAL A 22 15.02 16.67 -4.98
C VAL A 22 13.75 16.99 -5.75
N PHE A 23 12.99 17.96 -5.25
CA PHE A 23 11.78 18.42 -5.92
C PHE A 23 12.02 19.72 -6.69
N PRO A 24 11.16 20.06 -7.68
CA PRO A 24 11.24 21.32 -8.39
C PRO A 24 11.02 22.51 -7.43
N ASP A 25 11.64 23.64 -7.73
CA ASP A 25 11.45 24.90 -7.01
C ASP A 25 10.12 25.58 -7.41
N ASP A 26 9.02 24.92 -7.05
CA ASP A 26 7.66 25.38 -7.33
C ASP A 26 6.88 25.53 -6.02
N PRO A 27 6.72 26.75 -5.48
CA PRO A 27 6.06 26.99 -4.19
C PRO A 27 4.56 26.69 -4.20
N LYS A 28 3.95 26.49 -5.38
CA LYS A 28 2.55 26.02 -5.53
C LYS A 28 2.44 24.49 -5.45
N ALA A 29 3.54 23.77 -5.66
CA ALA A 29 3.59 22.31 -5.60
C ALA A 29 4.25 21.80 -4.29
N VAL A 30 5.27 22.51 -3.82
CA VAL A 30 6.15 22.09 -2.73
C VAL A 30 6.14 23.13 -1.62
N LEU A 31 5.83 22.69 -0.39
CA LEU A 31 5.99 23.44 0.84
C LEU A 31 7.28 22.98 1.53
N ASP A 32 8.35 23.76 1.41
CA ASP A 32 9.65 23.47 2.01
C ASP A 32 9.69 24.04 3.44
N VAL A 33 9.90 23.18 4.44
CA VAL A 33 9.83 23.58 5.85
C VAL A 33 10.91 24.58 6.27
N LYS A 34 12.06 24.61 5.59
CA LYS A 34 13.12 25.60 5.87
C LYS A 34 12.83 26.92 5.17
N ARG A 35 12.56 26.87 3.86
CA ARG A 35 12.31 28.05 3.02
C ARG A 35 11.04 28.79 3.46
N ASP A 36 9.96 28.06 3.72
CA ASP A 36 8.61 28.65 3.84
C ASP A 36 8.13 28.79 5.30
N LEU A 37 8.71 28.01 6.22
CA LEU A 37 8.27 27.92 7.63
C LEU A 37 9.38 28.21 8.64
N GLY A 38 10.62 28.41 8.19
CA GLY A 38 11.73 28.83 9.02
C GLY A 38 12.31 27.73 9.93
N ALA A 39 11.96 26.47 9.71
CA ALA A 39 12.58 25.33 10.40
C ALA A 39 14.10 25.37 10.19
N LYS A 40 14.88 25.08 11.22
CA LYS A 40 16.35 25.12 11.17
C LYS A 40 16.92 23.80 10.70
N GLY A 41 16.42 22.69 11.24
CA GLY A 41 16.98 21.36 11.01
C GLY A 41 18.43 21.24 11.46
N ASP A 42 18.82 21.99 12.51
CA ASP A 42 20.19 22.07 13.03
C ASP A 42 20.45 21.19 14.27
N GLY A 43 19.43 20.45 14.71
CA GLY A 43 19.44 19.60 15.91
C GLY A 43 19.38 20.37 17.24
N LYS A 44 19.24 21.70 17.21
CA LYS A 44 19.27 22.57 18.40
C LYS A 44 17.98 23.37 18.55
N ALA A 45 17.57 24.08 17.50
CA ALA A 45 16.33 24.84 17.52
C ALA A 45 15.12 23.90 17.68
N ASP A 46 14.11 24.33 18.41
CA ASP A 46 12.84 23.62 18.45
C ASP A 46 12.06 23.88 17.16
N ASP A 47 12.01 22.88 16.28
CA ASP A 47 11.32 22.95 14.99
C ASP A 47 9.86 22.47 15.08
N THR A 48 9.35 22.17 16.29
CA THR A 48 8.02 21.56 16.44
C THR A 48 6.92 22.41 15.82
N ASP A 49 6.91 23.72 16.10
CA ASP A 49 5.86 24.60 15.59
C ASP A 49 5.99 24.78 14.06
N ALA A 50 7.19 24.84 13.50
CA ALA A 50 7.39 24.94 12.06
C ALA A 50 6.89 23.67 11.34
N LEU A 51 7.20 22.48 11.84
CA LEU A 51 6.70 21.22 11.29
C LEU A 51 5.18 21.08 11.46
N GLN A 52 4.64 21.51 12.60
CA GLN A 52 3.19 21.51 12.81
C GLN A 52 2.46 22.49 11.87
N GLN A 53 3.07 23.63 11.54
CA GLN A 53 2.56 24.53 10.51
C GLN A 53 2.61 23.91 9.10
N ALA A 54 3.58 23.01 8.83
CA ALA A 54 3.65 22.30 7.57
C ALA A 54 2.42 21.41 7.34
N VAL A 55 1.99 20.69 8.39
CA VAL A 55 0.73 19.94 8.39
C VAL A 55 -0.45 20.83 8.03
N TYR A 56 -0.56 22.01 8.63
CA TYR A 56 -1.70 22.91 8.42
C TYR A 56 -1.70 23.56 7.04
N ARG A 57 -0.53 23.96 6.54
CA ARG A 57 -0.40 24.77 5.32
C ARG A 57 -0.28 23.93 4.03
N CYS A 58 -0.13 22.62 4.15
CA CYS A 58 -0.08 21.72 2.99
C CYS A 58 -1.44 21.54 2.30
N GLN A 59 -2.55 21.91 2.94
CA GLN A 59 -3.91 21.94 2.36
C GLN A 59 -4.41 23.38 2.21
N ALA A 60 -3.55 24.28 1.74
CA ALA A 60 -3.93 25.68 1.60
C ALA A 60 -5.10 25.88 0.62
N SER A 61 -5.80 27.01 0.76
CA SER A 61 -7.00 27.32 -0.03
C SER A 61 -6.74 27.53 -1.51
N ASP A 62 -5.49 27.76 -1.90
CA ASP A 62 -5.04 27.97 -3.27
C ASP A 62 -4.53 26.68 -3.90
N PHE A 63 -3.59 26.01 -3.23
CA PHE A 63 -3.00 24.75 -3.67
C PHE A 63 -2.73 23.84 -2.47
N SER A 64 -3.09 22.57 -2.61
CA SER A 64 -2.49 21.52 -1.81
C SER A 64 -1.05 21.26 -2.26
N ARG A 65 -0.16 20.95 -1.32
CA ARG A 65 1.29 20.88 -1.55
C ARG A 65 1.89 19.68 -0.85
N THR A 66 2.94 19.14 -1.45
CA THR A 66 3.81 18.17 -0.77
C THR A 66 4.69 18.90 0.24
N VAL A 67 4.77 18.38 1.46
CA VAL A 67 5.65 18.90 2.51
C VAL A 67 7.04 18.30 2.30
N TYR A 68 8.04 19.16 2.09
CA TYR A 68 9.41 18.76 1.85
C TYR A 68 10.31 19.14 3.03
N LEU A 69 11.07 18.17 3.52
CA LEU A 69 12.04 18.31 4.60
C LEU A 69 13.45 18.12 4.03
N PRO A 70 14.18 19.22 3.77
CA PRO A 70 15.61 19.14 3.43
C PRO A 70 16.43 18.35 4.46
N LYS A 71 17.65 17.98 4.11
CA LYS A 71 18.59 17.34 5.06
C LYS A 71 18.74 18.17 6.34
N GLY A 72 18.71 17.52 7.49
CA GLY A 72 18.80 18.16 8.80
C GLY A 72 18.22 17.31 9.92
N ILE A 73 18.54 17.70 11.14
CA ILE A 73 17.95 17.15 12.37
C ILE A 73 16.93 18.15 12.89
N TYR A 74 15.66 17.84 12.73
CA TYR A 74 14.53 18.63 13.20
C TYR A 74 14.18 18.20 14.61
N ARG A 75 14.70 18.94 15.59
CA ARG A 75 14.42 18.67 17.01
C ARG A 75 12.99 19.08 17.34
N ILE A 76 12.26 18.19 18.00
CA ILE A 76 10.90 18.44 18.49
C ILE A 76 10.82 18.17 20.00
N THR A 77 9.91 18.86 20.69
CA THR A 77 9.73 18.78 22.15
C THR A 77 8.36 18.22 22.56
N LYS A 78 7.44 18.09 21.61
CA LYS A 78 6.06 17.59 21.79
C LYS A 78 5.59 16.84 20.53
N PRO A 79 4.52 16.04 20.60
CA PRO A 79 4.02 15.29 19.45
C PRO A 79 3.72 16.16 18.23
N LEU A 80 4.04 15.64 17.03
CA LEU A 80 3.46 16.14 15.79
C LEU A 80 2.14 15.43 15.54
N VAL A 81 1.07 16.20 15.37
CA VAL A 81 -0.28 15.66 15.18
C VAL A 81 -0.82 16.10 13.82
N PHE A 82 -1.20 15.15 12.98
CA PHE A 82 -1.81 15.48 11.69
C PHE A 82 -3.27 15.83 11.91
N LYS A 83 -3.57 17.13 12.00
CA LYS A 83 -4.92 17.67 12.19
C LYS A 83 -5.18 18.91 11.32
N PRO A 84 -6.44 19.17 10.92
CA PRO A 84 -6.77 20.36 10.15
C PRO A 84 -6.39 21.64 10.92
N ASN A 85 -6.22 22.74 10.19
CA ASN A 85 -5.86 24.04 10.78
C ASN A 85 -6.98 24.64 11.67
N GLU A 86 -8.23 24.19 11.50
CA GLU A 86 -9.34 24.63 12.35
C GLU A 86 -9.05 24.25 13.81
N LYS A 87 -8.86 25.27 14.67
CA LYS A 87 -8.56 25.07 16.09
C LYS A 87 -9.66 24.20 16.72
N GLY A 88 -9.30 23.01 17.20
CA GLY A 88 -10.23 22.05 17.79
C GLY A 88 -10.85 21.07 16.78
N GLY A 89 -10.45 21.09 15.51
CA GLY A 89 -10.92 20.16 14.50
C GLY A 89 -10.40 18.73 14.73
N GLU A 90 -11.30 17.83 15.15
CA GLU A 90 -11.12 16.36 15.14
C GLU A 90 -11.50 15.73 13.79
N GLY A 91 -11.67 16.59 12.76
CA GLY A 91 -12.11 16.22 11.43
C GLY A 91 -11.06 15.44 10.66
N SER A 92 -11.55 14.59 9.75
CA SER A 92 -10.74 13.88 8.78
C SER A 92 -10.09 14.85 7.78
N MET A 93 -8.99 14.46 7.15
CA MET A 93 -8.31 15.27 6.13
C MET A 93 -7.67 14.36 5.07
N VAL A 94 -7.23 14.89 3.93
CA VAL A 94 -6.47 14.18 2.87
C VAL A 94 -5.00 14.62 2.86
N GLY A 95 -4.02 13.72 2.76
CA GLY A 95 -2.60 14.08 2.97
C GLY A 95 -2.27 14.01 4.47
N PRO A 96 -1.45 14.86 5.10
CA PRO A 96 -0.38 15.58 4.45
C PRO A 96 0.59 14.61 3.74
N TRP A 97 1.39 15.14 2.83
CA TRP A 97 2.37 14.38 2.06
C TRP A 97 3.79 14.75 2.48
N PHE A 98 4.32 14.10 3.51
CA PHE A 98 5.65 14.36 4.05
C PHE A 98 6.72 13.59 3.28
N TYR A 99 7.71 14.32 2.80
CA TYR A 99 8.87 13.80 2.07
C TYR A 99 10.16 14.35 2.67
N GLY A 100 11.01 13.47 3.17
CA GLY A 100 12.39 13.82 3.48
C GLY A 100 13.28 13.77 2.24
N GLN A 101 14.30 14.62 2.23
CA GLN A 101 15.30 14.65 1.17
C GLN A 101 16.10 13.36 1.13
N GLU A 102 16.49 12.79 2.27
CA GLU A 102 17.20 11.51 2.35
C GLU A 102 16.97 10.89 3.74
N ARG A 103 16.60 9.61 3.79
CA ARG A 103 16.15 8.93 5.00
C ARG A 103 17.09 9.11 6.19
N ASP A 104 18.38 8.89 5.99
CA ASP A 104 19.34 8.79 7.09
C ASP A 104 19.82 10.17 7.58
N THR A 105 19.64 11.22 6.78
CA THR A 105 20.07 12.60 7.09
C THR A 105 18.93 13.60 7.25
N THR A 106 17.68 13.22 6.95
CA THR A 106 16.47 13.96 7.31
C THR A 106 15.83 13.29 8.53
N VAL A 107 16.10 13.82 9.72
CA VAL A 107 15.72 13.21 11.00
C VAL A 107 14.75 14.12 11.75
N ILE A 108 13.57 13.62 12.12
CA ILE A 108 12.72 14.24 13.14
C ILE A 108 13.06 13.57 14.47
N ARG A 109 13.62 14.32 15.42
CA ARG A 109 14.13 13.80 16.69
C ARG A 109 13.41 14.40 17.88
N LEU A 110 12.79 13.56 18.70
CA LEU A 110 12.26 13.96 20.01
C LEU A 110 13.41 14.14 21.01
N ASP A 111 13.29 15.13 21.88
CA ASP A 111 14.18 15.30 23.04
C ASP A 111 14.22 14.07 23.93
N ASP A 112 15.41 13.76 24.46
CA ASP A 112 15.52 12.76 25.53
C ASP A 112 14.76 13.24 26.77
N LYS A 113 14.08 12.31 27.46
CA LYS A 113 13.26 12.63 28.65
C LYS A 113 12.21 13.72 28.40
N ALA A 114 11.65 13.75 27.18
CA ALA A 114 10.60 14.70 26.82
C ALA A 114 9.38 14.52 27.74
N ALA A 115 8.74 15.65 28.09
CA ALA A 115 7.59 15.65 28.98
C ALA A 115 6.46 14.78 28.41
N GLY A 116 5.94 13.85 29.23
CA GLY A 116 4.86 12.92 28.83
C GLY A 116 5.33 11.61 28.19
N PHE A 117 6.63 11.42 27.95
CA PHE A 117 7.17 10.22 27.30
C PHE A 117 8.00 9.31 28.23
N GLY A 118 7.95 9.55 29.55
CA GLY A 118 8.72 8.78 30.54
C GLY A 118 8.01 7.55 31.14
N ASP A 119 6.71 7.40 30.94
CA ASP A 119 5.90 6.34 31.57
C ASP A 119 5.45 5.30 30.51
N PRO A 120 6.01 4.08 30.52
CA PRO A 120 5.62 3.02 29.57
C PRO A 120 4.18 2.53 29.74
N THR A 121 3.52 2.83 30.87
CA THR A 121 2.10 2.48 31.10
C THR A 121 1.14 3.50 30.51
N LYS A 122 1.64 4.67 30.10
CA LYS A 122 0.87 5.75 29.46
C LYS A 122 1.59 6.20 28.18
N PRO A 123 1.70 5.30 27.19
CA PRO A 123 2.52 5.57 26.02
C PRO A 123 1.97 6.72 25.18
N GLN A 124 2.86 7.49 24.56
CA GLN A 124 2.52 8.63 23.70
C GLN A 124 3.29 8.57 22.38
N ALA A 125 2.60 8.85 21.27
CA ALA A 125 3.21 8.86 19.94
C ALA A 125 4.03 10.14 19.69
N VAL A 126 5.23 9.98 19.13
CA VAL A 126 6.06 11.11 18.65
C VAL A 126 5.41 11.75 17.42
N ILE A 127 4.96 10.91 16.47
CA ILE A 127 4.11 11.32 15.37
C ILE A 127 2.78 10.59 15.44
N ARG A 128 1.69 11.35 15.42
CA ARG A 128 0.32 10.85 15.34
C ARG A 128 -0.31 11.34 14.05
N THR A 129 -0.62 10.44 13.12
CA THR A 129 -1.13 10.85 11.79
C THR A 129 -2.65 11.14 11.76
N MET A 130 -3.25 11.44 12.91
CA MET A 130 -4.65 11.86 13.06
C MET A 130 -4.88 12.62 14.38
N SER A 131 -5.93 13.44 14.46
CA SER A 131 -6.28 14.24 15.65
C SER A 131 -7.30 13.63 16.60
N ARG A 132 -8.01 12.58 16.21
CA ARG A 132 -9.11 12.01 17.02
C ARG A 132 -8.59 11.56 18.38
N ALA A 133 -9.35 11.82 19.44
CA ALA A 133 -9.00 11.39 20.81
C ALA A 133 -9.09 9.86 20.96
N ASP A 134 -8.35 9.29 21.92
CA ASP A 134 -8.39 7.85 22.19
C ASP A 134 -9.77 7.41 22.73
N GLY A 135 -10.23 6.24 22.28
CA GLY A 135 -11.50 5.65 22.73
C GLY A 135 -12.77 6.27 22.12
N VAL A 136 -12.64 7.30 21.26
CA VAL A 136 -13.79 7.84 20.51
C VAL A 136 -14.06 7.00 19.26
N ARG A 137 -15.31 7.00 18.79
CA ARG A 137 -15.70 6.30 17.55
C ARG A 137 -14.89 6.85 16.37
N MET A 138 -14.30 5.96 15.57
CA MET A 138 -13.56 6.34 14.38
C MET A 138 -14.42 6.36 13.11
N ASN A 139 -13.95 7.06 12.08
CA ASN A 139 -14.36 6.91 10.68
C ASN A 139 -13.14 6.65 9.79
N ALA A 140 -13.37 6.00 8.65
CA ALA A 140 -12.32 5.60 7.71
C ALA A 140 -11.87 6.73 6.74
N ASP A 141 -12.12 8.01 7.05
CA ASP A 141 -11.95 9.10 6.08
C ASP A 141 -10.56 9.78 6.12
N PHE A 142 -9.53 9.07 6.60
CA PHE A 142 -8.16 9.60 6.74
C PHE A 142 -7.30 9.22 5.53
N PHE A 143 -7.55 9.83 4.39
CA PHE A 143 -6.95 9.39 3.13
C PHE A 143 -5.56 9.96 2.84
N ASP A 144 -4.79 9.21 2.05
CA ASP A 144 -3.56 9.65 1.37
C ASP A 144 -2.44 10.16 2.29
N ARG A 145 -2.45 9.74 3.56
CA ARG A 145 -1.39 10.07 4.51
C ARG A 145 -0.08 9.50 3.99
N THR A 146 0.87 10.37 3.70
CA THR A 146 2.12 9.98 3.07
C THR A 146 3.30 10.40 3.95
N MET A 147 4.19 9.46 4.23
CA MET A 147 5.47 9.70 4.91
C MET A 147 6.58 8.94 4.18
N VAL A 148 7.51 9.66 3.57
CA VAL A 148 8.52 9.06 2.70
C VAL A 148 9.93 9.58 3.01
N ASN A 149 10.91 8.67 3.04
CA ASN A 149 12.35 8.99 2.98
C ASN A 149 12.87 9.86 4.15
N LEU A 150 12.56 9.48 5.39
CA LEU A 150 12.99 10.19 6.60
C LEU A 150 13.17 9.26 7.81
N THR A 151 13.90 9.72 8.83
CA THR A 151 14.07 9.01 10.10
C THR A 151 13.26 9.68 11.21
N ILE A 152 12.57 8.85 12.00
CA ILE A 152 11.93 9.22 13.27
C ILE A 152 12.77 8.65 14.40
N ASP A 153 13.34 9.54 15.21
CA ASP A 153 14.15 9.20 16.38
C ASP A 153 13.42 9.62 17.64
N THR A 154 13.04 8.66 18.48
CA THR A 154 12.26 8.95 19.68
C THR A 154 13.11 9.41 20.86
N GLY A 155 14.45 9.46 20.73
CA GLY A 155 15.34 9.71 21.86
C GLY A 155 15.24 8.63 22.95
N ASP A 156 15.80 8.93 24.12
CA ASP A 156 15.70 8.12 25.34
C ASP A 156 14.38 8.40 26.07
N ASN A 157 13.33 7.68 25.66
CA ASN A 157 11.95 7.89 26.11
C ASN A 157 11.21 6.54 26.22
N PRO A 158 11.18 5.90 27.40
CA PRO A 158 10.59 4.56 27.57
C PRO A 158 9.06 4.49 27.35
N GLY A 159 8.36 5.63 27.46
CA GLY A 159 6.94 5.77 27.15
C GLY A 159 6.63 6.15 25.69
N ALA A 160 7.62 6.20 24.80
CA ALA A 160 7.38 6.60 23.42
C ALA A 160 6.72 5.49 22.57
N ILE A 161 5.78 5.91 21.73
CA ILE A 161 5.43 5.25 20.48
C ILE A 161 6.13 6.02 19.35
N GLY A 162 6.85 5.35 18.46
CA GLY A 162 7.55 6.02 17.36
C GLY A 162 6.57 6.75 16.43
N VAL A 163 5.74 5.97 15.73
CA VAL A 163 4.69 6.52 14.88
C VAL A 163 3.39 5.77 15.15
N LEU A 164 2.33 6.52 15.48
CA LEU A 164 0.96 6.05 15.29
C LEU A 164 0.54 6.40 13.87
N PHE A 165 0.53 5.39 13.01
CA PHE A 165 0.18 5.54 11.60
C PHE A 165 -1.24 5.08 11.35
N TYR A 166 -2.12 6.05 11.17
CA TYR A 166 -3.51 5.87 10.77
C TYR A 166 -3.72 6.46 9.37
N SER A 167 -4.21 5.65 8.44
CA SER A 167 -4.63 6.08 7.12
C SER A 167 -5.58 5.08 6.48
N ASN A 168 -6.33 5.53 5.48
CA ASN A 168 -7.21 4.71 4.68
C ASN A 168 -6.96 4.91 3.18
N ASN A 169 -7.41 3.95 2.39
CA ASN A 169 -7.38 3.90 0.93
C ASN A 169 -5.96 3.96 0.33
N THR A 170 -5.38 5.15 0.14
CA THR A 170 -4.06 5.36 -0.50
C THR A 170 -2.98 5.82 0.48
N GLY A 171 -3.11 5.50 1.77
CA GLY A 171 -2.07 5.82 2.76
C GLY A 171 -0.77 5.05 2.54
N ILE A 172 0.38 5.71 2.67
CA ILE A 172 1.69 5.08 2.49
C ILE A 172 2.76 5.61 3.47
N MET A 173 3.48 4.68 4.11
CA MET A 173 4.77 4.95 4.75
C MET A 173 5.84 4.20 3.98
N ARG A 174 6.85 4.91 3.44
CA ARG A 174 7.89 4.28 2.61
C ARG A 174 9.29 4.82 2.85
N ASP A 175 10.30 3.94 2.86
CA ASP A 175 11.70 4.34 3.06
C ASP A 175 11.88 5.13 4.38
N VAL A 176 11.22 4.68 5.44
CA VAL A 176 11.25 5.34 6.76
C VAL A 176 12.05 4.50 7.74
N ARG A 177 12.86 5.15 8.58
CA ARG A 177 13.47 4.51 9.75
C ARG A 177 12.81 5.02 11.02
N ILE A 178 12.46 4.12 11.93
CA ILE A 178 11.95 4.43 13.27
C ILE A 178 12.92 3.83 14.29
N THR A 179 13.52 4.67 15.15
CA THR A 179 14.52 4.23 16.12
C THR A 179 14.21 4.77 17.52
N GLY A 180 14.42 3.95 18.55
CA GLY A 180 14.05 4.33 19.91
C GLY A 180 14.09 3.19 20.93
N ASN A 181 13.78 3.49 22.19
CA ASN A 181 13.71 2.52 23.29
C ASN A 181 12.33 2.46 23.97
N GLY A 182 11.29 3.00 23.31
CA GLY A 182 9.94 3.09 23.85
C GLY A 182 9.12 1.79 23.81
N VAL A 183 7.80 1.93 23.86
CA VAL A 183 6.85 0.79 23.93
C VAL A 183 6.62 0.17 22.56
N VAL A 184 6.28 0.96 21.54
CA VAL A 184 5.96 0.49 20.19
C VAL A 184 6.68 1.33 19.13
N GLY A 185 7.33 0.69 18.16
CA GLY A 185 7.93 1.41 17.03
C GLY A 185 6.86 1.97 16.09
N LEU A 186 6.04 1.07 15.54
CA LEU A 186 4.93 1.38 14.64
C LEU A 186 3.60 0.87 15.21
N GLU A 187 2.74 1.81 15.60
CA GLU A 187 1.40 1.54 16.15
C GLU A 187 0.33 1.70 15.05
N LEU A 188 -0.34 0.60 14.73
CA LEU A 188 -1.38 0.52 13.70
C LEU A 188 -2.75 0.09 14.26
N GLY A 189 -2.85 -0.17 15.56
CA GLY A 189 -3.99 -0.80 16.22
C GLY A 189 -4.75 0.06 17.22
N LEU A 190 -4.21 1.22 17.62
CA LEU A 190 -4.84 2.05 18.67
C LEU A 190 -6.29 2.45 18.34
N HIS A 191 -6.63 2.59 17.06
CA HIS A 191 -7.95 2.99 16.58
C HIS A 191 -8.53 1.97 15.61
N ASP A 192 -9.84 1.78 15.67
CA ASP A 192 -10.56 0.91 14.73
C ASP A 192 -10.58 1.52 13.32
N GLN A 193 -10.91 0.70 12.32
CA GLN A 193 -10.98 1.10 10.91
C GLN A 193 -9.66 1.58 10.28
N ASN A 194 -8.49 1.37 10.90
CA ASN A 194 -7.22 1.72 10.24
C ASN A 194 -6.99 0.85 8.99
N GLY A 195 -6.62 1.46 7.87
CA GLY A 195 -6.41 0.82 6.57
C GLY A 195 -7.62 0.86 5.63
N PRO A 196 -7.47 0.45 4.36
CA PRO A 196 -6.26 -0.10 3.78
C PRO A 196 -5.17 0.95 3.57
N HIS A 197 -3.92 0.56 3.79
CA HIS A 197 -2.72 1.37 3.58
C HIS A 197 -1.51 0.44 3.38
N LEU A 198 -0.39 1.00 2.91
CA LEU A 198 0.86 0.27 2.71
C LEU A 198 1.99 0.80 3.61
N ILE A 199 2.65 -0.12 4.30
CA ILE A 199 3.95 0.11 4.94
C ILE A 199 5.02 -0.62 4.12
N GLN A 200 5.96 0.12 3.52
CA GLN A 200 6.92 -0.44 2.57
C GLN A 200 8.35 0.03 2.85
N ASP A 201 9.35 -0.85 2.80
CA ASP A 201 10.77 -0.46 2.95
C ASP A 201 11.05 0.31 4.27
N VAL A 202 10.43 -0.14 5.37
CA VAL A 202 10.56 0.50 6.70
C VAL A 202 11.53 -0.28 7.59
N GLU A 203 12.38 0.44 8.31
CA GLU A 203 13.29 -0.10 9.33
C GLU A 203 12.84 0.33 10.72
N ILE A 204 12.68 -0.62 11.63
CA ILE A 204 12.35 -0.38 13.05
C ILE A 204 13.49 -0.95 13.90
N ASN A 205 14.10 -0.09 14.73
CA ASN A 205 15.25 -0.44 15.55
C ASN A 205 15.00 -0.07 17.03
N GLY A 206 14.80 -1.10 17.86
CA GLY A 206 14.53 -1.00 19.28
C GLY A 206 13.06 -1.27 19.63
N PHE A 207 12.58 -0.58 20.68
CA PHE A 207 11.24 -0.73 21.28
C PHE A 207 10.96 -2.08 21.98
N THR A 208 9.93 -2.12 22.82
CA THR A 208 9.43 -3.39 23.38
C THR A 208 8.75 -4.21 22.29
N THR A 209 7.86 -3.58 21.52
CA THR A 209 7.18 -4.16 20.36
C THR A 209 7.61 -3.39 19.11
N GLY A 210 8.06 -4.07 18.07
CA GLY A 210 8.40 -3.40 16.80
C GLY A 210 7.15 -2.81 16.15
N ILE A 211 6.17 -3.68 15.88
CA ILE A 211 4.92 -3.33 15.19
C ILE A 211 3.74 -3.89 15.98
N HIS A 212 2.71 -3.08 16.16
CA HIS A 212 1.47 -3.50 16.81
C HIS A 212 0.25 -3.22 15.91
N THR A 213 -0.64 -4.21 15.80
CA THR A 213 -1.96 -4.06 15.18
C THR A 213 -3.04 -4.49 16.16
N ALA A 214 -4.26 -3.97 15.97
CA ALA A 214 -5.46 -4.35 16.69
C ALA A 214 -6.70 -3.92 15.91
N SER A 215 -7.88 -4.30 16.42
CA SER A 215 -9.21 -4.01 15.85
C SER A 215 -9.43 -4.63 14.45
N GLY A 216 -10.58 -5.26 14.20
CA GLY A 216 -10.81 -6.01 12.96
C GLY A 216 -11.91 -5.39 12.09
N ILE A 217 -11.67 -4.25 11.45
CA ILE A 217 -12.64 -3.65 10.51
C ILE A 217 -12.09 -3.50 9.09
N ASN A 218 -10.87 -2.99 8.96
CA ASN A 218 -10.20 -2.83 7.67
C ASN A 218 -9.04 -3.83 7.53
N SER A 219 -8.19 -3.64 6.52
CA SER A 219 -7.03 -4.49 6.28
C SER A 219 -5.77 -3.66 6.20
N GLN A 220 -4.62 -4.29 6.41
CA GLN A 220 -3.33 -3.63 6.37
C GLN A 220 -2.39 -4.41 5.47
N THR A 221 -1.44 -3.73 4.83
CA THR A 221 -0.45 -4.35 3.95
C THR A 221 0.95 -3.88 4.29
N MET A 222 1.89 -4.81 4.33
CA MET A 222 3.30 -4.56 4.62
C MET A 222 4.21 -5.29 3.62
N SER A 223 5.25 -4.61 3.14
CA SER A 223 6.24 -5.19 2.23
C SER A 223 7.65 -4.72 2.59
N ARG A 224 8.59 -5.67 2.73
CA ARG A 224 10.03 -5.38 2.95
C ARG A 224 10.28 -4.51 4.19
N VAL A 225 9.78 -4.95 5.34
CA VAL A 225 10.01 -4.28 6.62
C VAL A 225 11.01 -5.05 7.46
N THR A 226 11.92 -4.34 8.13
CA THR A 226 12.92 -4.95 9.01
C THR A 226 12.72 -4.46 10.44
N VAL A 227 12.64 -5.39 11.39
CA VAL A 227 12.59 -5.10 12.83
C VAL A 227 13.82 -5.68 13.51
N THR A 228 14.53 -4.86 14.27
CA THR A 228 15.69 -5.27 15.07
C THR A 228 15.58 -4.74 16.49
N LYS A 229 16.21 -5.44 17.45
CA LYS A 229 16.28 -5.02 18.87
C LYS A 229 14.92 -4.82 19.57
N ALA A 230 13.87 -5.44 19.07
CA ALA A 230 12.57 -5.53 19.74
C ALA A 230 12.46 -6.80 20.62
N GLN A 231 11.59 -6.81 21.63
CA GLN A 231 11.25 -8.05 22.35
C GLN A 231 10.25 -8.90 21.56
N VAL A 232 9.27 -8.24 20.93
CA VAL A 232 8.35 -8.84 19.97
C VAL A 232 8.46 -8.09 18.65
N GLY A 233 8.75 -8.80 17.55
CA GLY A 233 8.86 -8.19 16.22
C GLY A 233 7.54 -7.58 15.75
N LEU A 234 6.54 -8.44 15.59
CA LEU A 234 5.16 -8.09 15.23
C LEU A 234 4.19 -8.67 16.26
N LYS A 235 3.41 -7.81 16.92
CA LYS A 235 2.26 -8.20 17.73
C LYS A 235 0.97 -7.90 16.94
N HIS A 236 0.40 -8.95 16.34
CA HIS A 236 -0.75 -8.85 15.46
C HIS A 236 -2.05 -9.23 16.19
N ARG A 237 -3.03 -8.33 16.18
CA ARG A 237 -4.42 -8.58 16.63
C ARG A 237 -5.43 -8.01 15.64
N GLY A 238 -6.63 -8.59 15.57
CA GLY A 238 -7.83 -8.01 14.93
C GLY A 238 -7.88 -8.05 13.40
N GLN A 239 -6.81 -7.58 12.76
CA GLN A 239 -6.78 -7.16 11.36
C GLN A 239 -6.72 -8.35 10.39
N VAL A 240 -7.09 -8.09 9.13
CA VAL A 240 -6.58 -8.87 7.99
C VAL A 240 -5.25 -8.22 7.58
N PHE A 241 -4.13 -8.88 7.88
CA PHE A 241 -2.80 -8.31 7.65
C PHE A 241 -2.02 -9.13 6.62
N ALA A 242 -1.72 -8.53 5.47
CA ALA A 242 -0.89 -9.10 4.43
C ALA A 242 0.56 -8.64 4.58
N VAL A 243 1.49 -9.57 4.75
CA VAL A 243 2.90 -9.26 5.02
C VAL A 243 3.82 -10.02 4.05
N GLU A 244 4.58 -9.27 3.27
CA GLU A 244 5.65 -9.77 2.40
C GLU A 244 7.01 -9.33 2.93
N ALA A 245 7.98 -10.25 2.94
CA ALA A 245 9.38 -9.96 3.22
C ALA A 245 9.63 -9.23 4.55
N LEU A 246 8.88 -9.57 5.60
CA LEU A 246 9.20 -9.15 6.96
C LEU A 246 10.45 -9.86 7.44
N THR A 247 11.43 -9.07 7.86
CA THR A 247 12.66 -9.56 8.50
C THR A 247 12.66 -9.17 9.98
N VAL A 248 12.79 -10.13 10.88
CA VAL A 248 12.93 -9.86 12.32
C VAL A 248 14.24 -10.46 12.82
N ILE A 249 15.09 -9.65 13.45
CA ILE A 249 16.43 -10.07 13.90
C ILE A 249 16.60 -9.78 15.39
N GLY A 250 16.95 -10.82 16.14
CA GLY A 250 17.31 -10.75 17.55
C GLY A 250 16.14 -10.74 18.53
N ALA A 251 14.89 -10.68 18.06
CA ALA A 251 13.71 -10.75 18.92
C ALA A 251 13.51 -12.17 19.46
N PRO A 252 13.31 -12.36 20.79
CA PRO A 252 12.95 -13.67 21.35
C PRO A 252 11.66 -14.26 20.78
N LEU A 253 10.74 -13.41 20.30
CA LEU A 253 9.53 -13.80 19.59
C LEU A 253 9.37 -12.91 18.35
N ALA A 254 9.40 -13.50 17.15
CA ALA A 254 9.32 -12.71 15.93
C ALA A 254 7.89 -12.24 15.64
N VAL A 255 6.90 -13.14 15.80
CA VAL A 255 5.49 -12.83 15.58
C VAL A 255 4.63 -13.43 16.70
N ASP A 256 3.82 -12.58 17.32
CA ASP A 256 2.74 -12.97 18.23
C ASP A 256 1.40 -12.59 17.58
N SER A 257 0.62 -13.58 17.14
CA SER A 257 -0.61 -13.36 16.38
C SER A 257 -1.82 -14.03 17.04
N ASP A 258 -2.92 -13.28 17.22
CA ASP A 258 -4.21 -13.83 17.63
C ASP A 258 -5.36 -12.93 17.15
N GLU A 259 -6.61 -13.38 17.26
CA GLU A 259 -7.82 -12.56 17.03
C GLU A 259 -7.91 -11.87 15.65
N GLY A 260 -7.25 -12.39 14.61
CA GLY A 260 -7.23 -11.83 13.26
C GLY A 260 -6.70 -12.82 12.21
N SER A 261 -6.52 -12.36 10.97
CA SER A 261 -6.06 -13.18 9.85
C SER A 261 -4.72 -12.67 9.31
N LEU A 262 -3.64 -13.41 9.54
CA LEU A 262 -2.28 -13.02 9.17
C LEU A 262 -1.76 -13.84 7.98
N CYS A 263 -1.32 -13.15 6.94
CA CYS A 263 -0.62 -13.76 5.80
C CYS A 263 0.86 -13.39 5.85
N LEU A 264 1.76 -14.38 5.92
CA LEU A 264 3.22 -14.20 5.93
C LEU A 264 3.84 -14.83 4.68
N VAL A 265 4.38 -14.04 3.76
CA VAL A 265 5.08 -14.54 2.58
C VAL A 265 6.50 -14.01 2.48
N ASP A 266 7.44 -14.87 2.11
CA ASP A 266 8.87 -14.51 1.95
C ASP A 266 9.53 -13.93 3.22
N CYS A 267 9.01 -14.26 4.40
CA CYS A 267 9.48 -13.72 5.68
C CYS A 267 10.73 -14.46 6.21
N ARG A 268 11.59 -13.74 6.94
CA ARG A 268 12.80 -14.27 7.57
C ARG A 268 12.91 -13.86 9.03
N PHE A 269 12.95 -14.83 9.93
CA PHE A 269 13.09 -14.60 11.37
C PHE A 269 14.37 -15.20 11.91
N GLU A 270 15.17 -14.40 12.59
CA GLU A 270 16.46 -14.77 13.17
C GLU A 270 16.43 -14.51 14.67
N GLY A 271 16.31 -15.58 15.46
CA GLY A 271 16.23 -15.51 16.91
C GLY A 271 17.59 -15.18 17.55
N PRO A 272 17.59 -14.63 18.78
CA PRO A 272 18.82 -14.45 19.54
C PRO A 272 19.48 -15.80 19.85
N ALA A 273 20.78 -15.77 20.18
CA ALA A 273 21.50 -16.97 20.56
C ALA A 273 20.82 -17.68 21.74
N GLY A 274 20.55 -18.98 21.58
CA GLY A 274 19.90 -19.79 22.61
C GLY A 274 18.40 -19.58 22.78
N ALA A 275 17.71 -18.95 21.82
CA ALA A 275 16.25 -18.85 21.82
C ALA A 275 15.61 -20.24 21.93
N LYS A 276 14.70 -20.42 22.89
CA LYS A 276 14.01 -21.69 23.17
C LYS A 276 12.55 -21.72 22.72
N GLY A 277 11.98 -20.55 22.43
CA GLY A 277 10.58 -20.39 22.05
C GLY A 277 10.35 -20.48 20.54
N PRO A 278 9.08 -20.44 20.10
CA PRO A 278 8.74 -20.41 18.70
C PRO A 278 9.07 -19.07 18.04
N ALA A 279 9.32 -19.07 16.72
CA ALA A 279 9.44 -17.84 15.95
C ALA A 279 8.08 -17.14 15.79
N VAL A 280 7.02 -17.93 15.54
CA VAL A 280 5.63 -17.47 15.40
C VAL A 280 4.76 -18.19 16.42
N THR A 281 3.99 -17.44 17.21
CA THR A 281 2.90 -17.96 18.02
C THR A 281 1.56 -17.57 17.40
N LEU A 282 0.68 -18.55 17.22
CA LEU A 282 -0.71 -18.34 16.83
C LEU A 282 -1.64 -18.70 18.00
N GLY A 283 -2.45 -17.73 18.44
CA GLY A 283 -3.49 -17.94 19.45
C GLY A 283 -4.74 -18.65 18.88
N ALA A 284 -5.63 -19.08 19.77
CA ALA A 284 -6.78 -19.93 19.42
C ALA A 284 -7.86 -19.24 18.57
N LYS A 285 -7.85 -17.91 18.49
CA LYS A 285 -8.81 -17.14 17.69
C LYS A 285 -8.18 -16.60 16.40
N GLY A 286 -6.89 -16.85 16.17
CA GLY A 286 -6.15 -16.39 15.01
C GLY A 286 -6.20 -17.36 13.82
N ARG A 287 -5.98 -16.81 12.63
CA ARG A 287 -5.73 -17.56 11.39
C ARG A 287 -4.38 -17.18 10.80
N LEU A 288 -3.69 -18.16 10.25
CA LEU A 288 -2.38 -17.97 9.63
C LEU A 288 -2.29 -18.70 8.29
N TYR A 289 -1.86 -17.97 7.28
CA TYR A 289 -1.29 -18.54 6.07
C TYR A 289 0.18 -18.10 5.97
N ALA A 290 1.10 -19.04 5.82
CA ALA A 290 2.52 -18.75 5.65
C ALA A 290 3.06 -19.44 4.40
N GLN A 291 3.92 -18.76 3.64
CA GLN A 291 4.57 -19.33 2.46
C GLN A 291 6.01 -18.81 2.33
N ARG A 292 6.97 -19.70 2.11
CA ARG A 292 8.41 -19.36 2.03
C ARG A 292 8.93 -18.64 3.29
N LEU A 293 8.53 -19.13 4.47
CA LEU A 293 9.00 -18.61 5.75
C LEU A 293 10.30 -19.30 6.16
N THR A 294 11.31 -18.53 6.55
CA THR A 294 12.57 -19.05 7.11
C THR A 294 12.73 -18.63 8.56
N THR A 295 13.01 -19.59 9.46
CA THR A 295 13.28 -19.36 10.88
C THR A 295 14.65 -19.93 11.24
N LYS A 296 15.56 -19.06 11.70
CA LYS A 296 16.92 -19.42 12.12
C LYS A 296 17.08 -19.12 13.61
N GLY A 297 17.69 -20.05 14.35
CA GLY A 297 17.91 -19.89 15.79
C GLY A 297 16.70 -20.20 16.67
N PHE A 298 15.55 -20.55 16.09
CA PHE A 298 14.36 -21.01 16.81
C PHE A 298 14.24 -22.55 16.73
N THR A 299 13.82 -23.17 17.83
CA THR A 299 13.51 -24.61 17.89
C THR A 299 12.20 -24.95 17.18
N THR A 300 11.22 -24.05 17.28
CA THR A 300 9.89 -24.16 16.65
C THR A 300 9.72 -22.99 15.68
N ALA A 301 9.35 -23.26 14.42
CA ALA A 301 9.04 -22.21 13.45
C ALA A 301 7.68 -21.58 13.75
N ILE A 302 6.66 -22.40 13.93
CA ILE A 302 5.28 -21.97 14.18
C ILE A 302 4.69 -22.84 15.29
N HIS A 303 4.29 -22.22 16.39
CA HIS A 303 3.45 -22.83 17.42
C HIS A 303 1.98 -22.46 17.15
N THR A 304 1.10 -23.46 17.21
CA THR A 304 -0.35 -23.29 17.12
C THR A 304 -1.02 -24.08 18.25
N PRO A 305 -2.30 -23.82 18.56
CA PRO A 305 -3.02 -24.58 19.59
C PRO A 305 -3.13 -26.08 19.27
N MET A 306 -2.98 -26.46 18.00
CA MET A 306 -3.11 -27.85 17.54
C MET A 306 -1.78 -28.57 17.36
N LYS A 307 -0.71 -27.85 17.01
CA LYS A 307 0.59 -28.44 16.67
C LYS A 307 1.74 -27.43 16.63
N ASP A 308 2.94 -27.98 16.76
CA ASP A 308 4.20 -27.30 16.48
C ASP A 308 4.79 -27.71 15.13
N LEU A 309 5.31 -26.74 14.40
CA LEU A 309 6.15 -26.95 13.23
C LEU A 309 7.61 -26.70 13.61
N ALA A 310 8.49 -27.66 13.33
CA ALA A 310 9.92 -27.54 13.64
C ALA A 310 10.55 -26.30 12.99
N GLY A 311 11.58 -25.74 13.64
CA GLY A 311 12.40 -24.65 13.11
C GLY A 311 13.01 -24.95 11.74
N GLY A 312 13.38 -23.90 10.99
CA GLY A 312 13.95 -24.02 9.64
C GLY A 312 13.07 -23.37 8.58
N THR A 313 12.92 -24.03 7.43
CA THR A 313 12.14 -23.48 6.30
C THR A 313 10.74 -24.09 6.25
N ILE A 314 9.72 -23.24 6.22
CA ILE A 314 8.33 -23.60 5.97
C ILE A 314 7.99 -23.17 4.53
N ALA A 315 7.87 -24.15 3.63
CA ALA A 315 7.50 -23.89 2.24
C ALA A 315 6.08 -23.31 2.14
N GLU A 316 5.13 -23.92 2.85
CA GLU A 316 3.75 -23.46 2.97
C GLU A 316 3.12 -24.01 4.26
N PHE A 317 2.23 -23.22 4.87
CA PHE A 317 1.42 -23.61 6.02
C PHE A 317 0.08 -22.87 6.01
N SER A 318 -0.99 -23.60 6.31
CA SER A 318 -2.33 -23.05 6.58
C SER A 318 -2.78 -23.54 7.95
N SER A 319 -3.27 -22.64 8.80
CA SER A 319 -3.78 -22.98 10.14
C SER A 319 -5.08 -23.77 10.12
N GLU A 320 -5.80 -23.74 8.99
CA GLU A 320 -7.06 -24.44 8.77
C GLU A 320 -6.98 -25.31 7.51
N ALA A 321 -7.91 -26.25 7.36
CA ALA A 321 -8.08 -27.01 6.13
C ALA A 321 -8.45 -26.08 4.96
N VAL A 322 -7.92 -26.38 3.78
CA VAL A 322 -8.20 -25.62 2.56
C VAL A 322 -9.68 -25.72 2.21
N THR A 323 -10.30 -24.58 1.93
CA THR A 323 -11.69 -24.53 1.46
C THR A 323 -11.72 -24.43 -0.06
N LYS A 324 -12.50 -25.30 -0.70
CA LYS A 324 -12.73 -25.32 -2.14
C LYS A 324 -14.15 -25.80 -2.47
N PRO A 325 -14.69 -25.50 -3.67
CA PRO A 325 -15.99 -26.01 -4.08
C PRO A 325 -16.08 -27.54 -3.98
N SER A 326 -17.26 -28.06 -3.62
CA SER A 326 -17.47 -29.51 -3.53
C SER A 326 -17.23 -30.18 -4.89
N GLY A 327 -16.40 -31.22 -4.92
CA GLY A 327 -16.00 -31.91 -6.17
C GLY A 327 -14.97 -31.15 -7.01
N SER A 328 -14.38 -30.06 -6.50
CA SER A 328 -13.25 -29.36 -7.14
C SER A 328 -12.00 -30.23 -7.15
N THR A 329 -11.24 -30.16 -8.24
CA THR A 329 -9.93 -30.80 -8.38
C THR A 329 -8.78 -29.89 -7.96
N ALA A 330 -9.05 -28.67 -7.47
CA ALA A 330 -8.02 -27.73 -7.07
C ALA A 330 -7.09 -28.33 -5.99
N PRO A 331 -5.76 -28.13 -6.08
CA PRO A 331 -4.82 -28.56 -5.06
C PRO A 331 -5.09 -27.94 -3.69
N ASP A 332 -4.69 -28.63 -2.63
CA ASP A 332 -4.74 -28.15 -1.23
C ASP A 332 -3.54 -27.26 -0.86
N THR A 333 -3.03 -26.52 -1.83
CA THR A 333 -1.94 -25.55 -1.70
C THR A 333 -2.30 -24.27 -2.44
N GLY A 334 -1.70 -23.15 -2.05
CA GLY A 334 -1.72 -21.91 -2.82
C GLY A 334 -1.08 -22.10 -4.20
N LEU A 335 -1.18 -21.06 -5.05
CA LEU A 335 -0.52 -21.10 -6.36
C LEU A 335 1.00 -20.92 -6.23
N GLY A 336 1.45 -20.24 -5.18
CA GLY A 336 2.87 -20.01 -4.94
C GLY A 336 3.54 -19.19 -6.05
N LEU A 337 2.79 -18.24 -6.62
CA LEU A 337 3.32 -17.28 -7.57
C LEU A 337 4.39 -16.45 -6.87
N LYS A 338 5.48 -16.17 -7.58
CA LYS A 338 6.60 -15.38 -7.07
C LYS A 338 6.55 -14.01 -7.73
N PRO A 339 6.21 -12.94 -7.00
CA PRO A 339 6.18 -11.60 -7.57
C PRO A 339 7.59 -11.14 -7.94
N LYS A 340 7.68 -10.28 -8.94
CA LYS A 340 8.89 -9.46 -9.13
C LYS A 340 8.86 -8.28 -8.15
N PRO A 341 10.00 -7.79 -7.66
CA PRO A 341 10.04 -6.49 -7.00
C PRO A 341 9.64 -5.40 -8.00
N GLU A 342 9.09 -4.29 -7.50
CA GLU A 342 8.88 -3.12 -8.35
C GLU A 342 10.19 -2.67 -9.02
N PRO A 343 10.16 -2.28 -10.30
CA PRO A 343 11.31 -1.63 -10.91
C PRO A 343 11.69 -0.36 -10.14
N ILE A 344 12.97 -0.22 -9.82
CA ILE A 344 13.50 0.99 -9.20
C ILE A 344 13.70 2.03 -10.29
N VAL A 345 12.86 3.07 -10.27
CA VAL A 345 13.05 4.30 -11.06
C VAL A 345 13.45 5.39 -10.07
N PRO A 346 14.71 5.87 -10.10
CA PRO A 346 15.13 7.01 -9.29
C PRO A 346 14.24 8.23 -9.54
N ILE A 347 14.03 9.03 -8.51
CA ILE A 347 13.40 10.35 -8.67
C ILE A 347 14.41 11.27 -9.35
N GLU A 348 13.94 12.05 -10.33
CA GLU A 348 14.78 13.01 -11.05
C GLU A 348 15.32 14.07 -10.08
N LYS A 349 16.65 14.22 -10.07
CA LYS A 349 17.36 15.09 -9.14
C LYS A 349 17.64 16.47 -9.71
N ASP A 350 17.64 16.62 -11.03
CA ASP A 350 17.79 17.91 -11.70
C ASP A 350 16.44 18.61 -11.78
N PRO A 351 16.21 19.72 -11.04
CA PRO A 351 14.96 20.46 -11.09
C PRO A 351 14.57 20.91 -12.51
N LYS A 352 15.53 21.07 -13.43
CA LYS A 352 15.29 21.46 -14.83
C LYS A 352 14.65 20.36 -15.67
N LYS A 353 14.68 19.11 -15.19
CA LYS A 353 14.05 17.96 -15.84
C LYS A 353 12.67 17.61 -15.29
N TRP A 354 12.11 18.52 -14.49
CA TRP A 354 10.72 18.52 -14.08
C TRP A 354 9.93 19.53 -14.91
N VAL A 355 8.94 19.05 -15.65
CA VAL A 355 8.09 19.88 -16.50
C VAL A 355 6.70 19.99 -15.88
N CYS A 356 6.27 21.21 -15.59
CA CYS A 356 4.97 21.49 -14.99
C CYS A 356 3.89 21.56 -16.07
N ALA A 357 2.92 20.64 -16.07
CA ALA A 357 1.84 20.64 -17.06
C ALA A 357 0.94 21.89 -16.97
N ASN A 358 0.87 22.53 -15.79
CA ASN A 358 0.13 23.78 -15.63
C ASN A 358 0.71 24.96 -16.42
N GLU A 359 2.01 24.95 -16.70
CA GLU A 359 2.64 25.99 -17.54
C GLU A 359 2.34 25.79 -19.04
N PHE A 360 1.75 24.65 -19.41
CA PHE A 360 1.27 24.33 -20.77
C PHE A 360 -0.25 24.48 -20.91
N GLY A 361 -0.92 25.02 -19.88
CA GLY A 361 -2.35 25.33 -19.90
C GLY A 361 -3.24 24.37 -19.12
N ALA A 362 -2.69 23.33 -18.46
CA ALA A 362 -3.50 22.47 -17.61
C ALA A 362 -3.98 23.25 -16.37
N SER A 363 -5.27 23.19 -16.06
CA SER A 363 -5.86 23.98 -14.98
C SER A 363 -6.97 23.23 -14.28
N PHE A 364 -6.78 22.92 -13.01
CA PHE A 364 -7.83 22.32 -12.20
C PHE A 364 -8.97 23.30 -11.89
N GLY A 365 -10.10 22.75 -11.46
CA GLY A 365 -11.22 23.50 -10.90
C GLY A 365 -12.16 24.10 -11.93
N ASN A 366 -12.15 23.57 -13.14
CA ASN A 366 -13.11 23.87 -14.20
C ASN A 366 -13.47 22.58 -14.95
N GLU A 367 -14.29 22.71 -16.00
CA GLU A 367 -14.76 21.59 -16.82
C GLU A 367 -14.07 21.50 -18.18
N ASP A 368 -12.96 22.24 -18.39
CA ASP A 368 -12.22 22.27 -19.65
C ASP A 368 -11.41 20.98 -19.85
N ASP A 369 -10.99 20.68 -21.07
CA ASP A 369 -10.18 19.48 -21.36
C ASP A 369 -8.69 19.75 -21.18
N ASP A 370 -8.06 19.15 -20.16
CA ASP A 370 -6.63 19.30 -19.87
C ASP A 370 -5.75 18.36 -20.70
N SER A 371 -6.33 17.42 -21.47
CA SER A 371 -5.57 16.38 -22.18
C SER A 371 -4.52 16.97 -23.12
N GLU A 372 -4.88 18.03 -23.87
CA GLU A 372 -3.96 18.67 -24.82
C GLU A 372 -2.82 19.39 -24.12
N ALA A 373 -3.08 20.07 -23.00
CA ALA A 373 -2.05 20.76 -22.22
C ALA A 373 -1.07 19.77 -21.60
N ILE A 374 -1.58 18.66 -21.04
CA ILE A 374 -0.75 17.60 -20.48
C ILE A 374 0.07 16.92 -21.59
N GLN A 375 -0.51 16.68 -22.77
CA GLN A 375 0.22 16.14 -23.91
C GLN A 375 1.35 17.09 -24.35
N LYS A 376 1.10 18.40 -24.46
CA LYS A 376 2.13 19.40 -24.79
C LYS A 376 3.28 19.40 -23.78
N ALA A 377 2.97 19.24 -22.50
CA ALA A 377 4.00 19.16 -21.46
C ALA A 377 4.87 17.90 -21.61
N ILE A 378 4.26 16.75 -21.92
CA ILE A 378 4.98 15.50 -22.21
C ILE A 378 5.85 15.64 -23.46
N ASP A 379 5.29 16.18 -24.54
CA ASP A 379 6.01 16.38 -25.80
C ASP A 379 7.21 17.30 -25.61
N HIS A 380 7.02 18.40 -24.87
CA HIS A 380 8.11 19.30 -24.51
C HIS A 380 9.16 18.60 -23.66
N ALA A 381 8.75 17.87 -22.61
CA ALA A 381 9.67 17.14 -21.74
C ALA A 381 10.54 16.16 -22.54
N ALA A 382 9.91 15.36 -23.41
CA ALA A 382 10.62 14.44 -24.30
C ALA A 382 11.60 15.17 -25.23
N SER A 383 11.21 16.32 -25.79
CA SER A 383 12.06 17.08 -26.72
C SER A 383 13.35 17.63 -26.09
N ILE A 384 13.36 17.85 -24.77
CA ILE A 384 14.52 18.34 -24.03
C ILE A 384 15.20 17.27 -23.18
N GLY A 385 14.76 16.01 -23.27
CA GLY A 385 15.29 14.90 -22.48
C GLY A 385 14.95 14.99 -20.97
N ALA A 386 13.90 15.73 -20.61
CA ALA A 386 13.35 15.75 -19.26
C ALA A 386 12.58 14.45 -18.99
N THR A 387 12.58 13.99 -17.74
CA THR A 387 12.07 12.66 -17.40
C THR A 387 10.75 12.70 -16.64
N THR A 388 10.40 13.84 -16.05
CA THR A 388 9.26 13.95 -15.15
C THR A 388 8.33 15.07 -15.60
N VAL A 389 7.04 14.74 -15.76
CA VAL A 389 5.96 15.72 -15.95
C VAL A 389 5.12 15.72 -14.68
N TYR A 390 4.76 16.88 -14.16
CA TYR A 390 3.99 16.99 -12.91
C TYR A 390 2.79 17.93 -12.99
N LEU A 391 1.84 17.72 -12.08
CA LEU A 391 0.64 18.53 -11.89
C LEU A 391 0.68 19.19 -10.49
N ARG A 392 0.23 20.44 -10.39
CA ARG A 392 0.05 21.17 -9.12
C ARG A 392 -1.23 20.75 -8.42
N GLY A 393 -1.20 20.71 -7.09
CA GLY A 393 -2.31 20.29 -6.23
C GLY A 393 -3.57 21.12 -6.39
N GLY A 394 -4.72 20.47 -6.35
CA GLY A 394 -6.02 21.15 -6.30
C GLY A 394 -6.19 21.94 -5.00
N LYS A 395 -7.15 22.86 -5.02
CA LYS A 395 -7.55 23.67 -3.86
C LYS A 395 -8.49 22.90 -2.91
N ALA A 396 -8.71 23.47 -1.73
CA ALA A 396 -9.77 23.02 -0.83
C ALA A 396 -11.16 23.25 -1.45
N GLY A 397 -12.02 22.23 -1.36
CA GLY A 397 -13.40 22.26 -1.88
C GLY A 397 -13.50 22.04 -3.39
N ASP A 398 -14.68 21.62 -3.83
CA ASP A 398 -14.97 21.36 -5.25
C ASP A 398 -15.42 22.65 -5.98
N PRO A 399 -15.19 22.77 -7.31
CA PRO A 399 -14.39 21.85 -8.13
C PRO A 399 -12.88 22.02 -7.89
N ASN A 400 -12.15 20.90 -7.81
CA ASN A 400 -10.70 20.84 -7.60
C ASN A 400 -9.99 19.80 -8.50
N TRP A 401 -10.64 19.39 -9.58
CA TRP A 401 -10.16 18.35 -10.49
C TRP A 401 -9.60 18.91 -11.80
N TYR A 402 -8.73 18.12 -12.41
CA TYR A 402 -8.36 18.17 -13.82
C TYR A 402 -9.22 17.17 -14.62
N TRP A 403 -9.47 17.48 -15.88
CA TRP A 403 -10.24 16.64 -16.79
C TRP A 403 -9.40 16.11 -17.95
N LEU A 404 -9.39 14.79 -18.10
CA LEU A 404 -9.00 14.12 -19.33
C LEU A 404 -10.25 13.81 -20.15
N LYS A 405 -10.37 14.35 -21.36
CA LYS A 405 -11.41 13.95 -22.31
C LYS A 405 -10.85 13.20 -23.52
N LYS A 406 -9.52 13.07 -23.62
CA LYS A 406 -8.81 12.34 -24.66
C LYS A 406 -7.64 11.57 -24.06
N ASP A 407 -7.18 10.57 -24.80
CA ASP A 407 -5.97 9.83 -24.43
C ASP A 407 -4.72 10.72 -24.51
N VAL A 408 -3.83 10.56 -23.53
CA VAL A 408 -2.54 11.23 -23.42
C VAL A 408 -1.44 10.19 -23.52
N LYS A 409 -0.54 10.34 -24.50
CA LYS A 409 0.57 9.41 -24.75
C LYS A 409 1.80 9.80 -23.94
N VAL A 410 2.35 8.86 -23.20
CA VAL A 410 3.63 9.03 -22.48
C VAL A 410 4.77 8.39 -23.28
N HIS A 411 5.67 9.21 -23.81
CA HIS A 411 6.70 8.81 -24.78
C HIS A 411 8.08 9.44 -24.50
N GLY A 412 9.09 8.99 -25.24
CA GLY A 412 10.47 9.45 -25.15
C GLY A 412 11.06 9.23 -23.76
N SER A 413 11.85 10.22 -23.30
CA SER A 413 12.53 10.18 -22.00
C SER A 413 11.61 10.25 -20.78
N VAL A 414 10.32 10.56 -20.97
CA VAL A 414 9.38 10.72 -19.87
C VAL A 414 9.10 9.36 -19.23
N ASN A 415 9.56 9.22 -17.99
CA ASN A 415 9.44 8.01 -17.19
C ASN A 415 8.55 8.19 -15.95
N ARG A 416 8.03 9.40 -15.72
CA ARG A 416 7.23 9.71 -14.53
C ARG A 416 6.18 10.78 -14.78
N ILE A 417 4.95 10.49 -14.36
CA ILE A 417 3.86 11.45 -14.18
C ILE A 417 3.58 11.55 -12.68
N TRP A 418 3.69 12.77 -12.14
CA TRP A 418 3.64 13.00 -10.69
C TRP A 418 2.60 14.05 -10.29
N GLY A 419 1.84 13.75 -9.24
CA GLY A 419 0.98 14.72 -8.57
C GLY A 419 1.59 15.31 -7.31
N PHE A 420 1.57 16.65 -7.17
CA PHE A 420 1.95 17.30 -5.91
C PHE A 420 0.73 17.65 -5.09
N GLY A 421 0.70 17.24 -3.82
CA GLY A 421 -0.48 17.39 -2.99
C GLY A 421 -1.65 16.53 -3.46
N PHE A 422 -2.86 17.06 -3.40
CA PHE A 422 -4.08 16.37 -3.82
C PHE A 422 -4.39 16.67 -5.28
N ILE A 423 -4.16 15.70 -6.17
CA ILE A 423 -4.53 15.80 -7.58
C ILE A 423 -5.77 14.96 -7.84
N ARG A 424 -6.91 15.59 -8.11
CA ARG A 424 -8.09 14.87 -8.58
C ARG A 424 -8.11 14.90 -10.11
N LEU A 425 -8.14 13.74 -10.75
CA LEU A 425 -8.12 13.58 -12.20
C LEU A 425 -9.32 12.74 -12.64
N LEU A 426 -10.10 13.27 -13.58
CA LEU A 426 -11.34 12.67 -14.06
C LEU A 426 -11.22 12.35 -15.55
N GLY A 427 -11.60 11.15 -15.97
CA GLY A 427 -11.39 10.66 -17.34
C GLY A 427 -12.61 10.02 -18.00
N GLY A 428 -13.76 9.95 -17.32
CA GLY A 428 -14.99 9.37 -17.86
C GLY A 428 -15.76 8.48 -16.88
N PRO A 429 -17.01 8.13 -17.22
CA PRO A 429 -17.88 7.36 -16.34
C PRO A 429 -17.48 5.87 -16.32
N THR A 430 -17.72 5.16 -15.22
CA THR A 430 -17.43 3.72 -15.13
C THR A 430 -18.66 2.80 -15.34
N ASP A 431 -19.79 3.34 -15.83
CA ASP A 431 -21.12 2.69 -15.99
C ASP A 431 -21.45 2.56 -17.46
N ALA A 432 -20.60 3.13 -18.32
CA ALA A 432 -20.61 2.87 -19.73
C ALA A 432 -20.50 1.36 -19.96
N ALA A 433 -21.31 0.86 -20.89
CA ALA A 433 -21.33 -0.55 -21.27
C ALA A 433 -19.97 -1.05 -21.81
N ASN A 434 -19.18 -0.14 -22.37
CA ASN A 434 -17.84 -0.40 -22.90
C ASN A 434 -16.71 -0.01 -21.91
N TYR A 435 -16.99 0.07 -20.60
CA TYR A 435 -15.95 0.23 -19.59
C TYR A 435 -14.98 -0.98 -19.57
N PRO A 436 -13.65 -0.78 -19.48
CA PRO A 436 -12.92 0.49 -19.25
C PRO A 436 -12.49 1.25 -20.52
N ASP A 437 -12.85 0.76 -21.71
CA ASP A 437 -12.35 1.34 -22.97
C ASP A 437 -12.88 2.76 -23.22
N ASN A 438 -14.00 3.14 -22.61
CA ASN A 438 -14.58 4.48 -22.70
C ASN A 438 -13.82 5.58 -21.94
N LEU A 439 -12.93 5.22 -21.02
CA LEU A 439 -12.16 6.21 -20.27
C LEU A 439 -11.15 6.92 -21.18
N ALA A 440 -10.91 8.20 -20.93
CA ALA A 440 -9.68 8.86 -21.30
C ALA A 440 -8.52 8.32 -20.45
N LYS A 441 -7.36 8.10 -21.07
CA LYS A 441 -6.27 7.34 -20.47
C LYS A 441 -4.91 7.99 -20.67
N PHE A 442 -4.00 7.75 -19.74
CA PHE A 442 -2.58 7.76 -20.06
C PHE A 442 -2.21 6.46 -20.78
N VAL A 443 -1.60 6.55 -21.96
CA VAL A 443 -1.23 5.40 -22.79
C VAL A 443 0.28 5.28 -22.86
N VAL A 444 0.79 4.11 -22.44
CA VAL A 444 2.20 3.72 -22.55
C VAL A 444 2.31 2.63 -23.62
N ASP A 445 2.60 3.07 -24.85
CA ASP A 445 2.74 2.22 -26.02
C ASP A 445 4.20 1.93 -26.36
N ASP A 446 4.42 1.02 -27.30
CA ASP A 446 5.73 0.83 -27.92
C ASP A 446 6.22 2.16 -28.50
N ASP A 447 7.48 2.46 -28.23
CA ASP A 447 8.13 3.69 -28.65
C ASP A 447 9.47 3.32 -29.30
N PRO A 448 9.66 3.59 -30.60
CA PRO A 448 10.89 3.26 -31.30
C PRO A 448 12.05 4.22 -30.99
N SER A 449 11.80 5.33 -30.26
CA SER A 449 12.85 6.25 -29.83
C SER A 449 13.90 5.51 -28.98
N PRO A 450 15.21 5.70 -29.23
CA PRO A 450 16.24 5.16 -28.37
C PRO A 450 16.25 5.78 -26.96
N GLU A 451 15.61 6.94 -26.79
CA GLU A 451 15.40 7.61 -25.51
C GLU A 451 14.16 7.10 -24.75
N ALA A 452 13.36 6.20 -25.34
CA ALA A 452 12.14 5.67 -24.74
C ALA A 452 12.40 5.03 -23.38
N ALA A 453 11.75 5.57 -22.35
CA ALA A 453 11.89 5.04 -21.00
C ALA A 453 11.34 3.60 -20.90
N PRO A 454 12.12 2.62 -20.39
CA PRO A 454 11.70 1.22 -20.25
C PRO A 454 10.71 1.00 -19.09
N VAL A 455 10.56 1.99 -18.21
CA VAL A 455 9.60 1.99 -17.11
C VAL A 455 8.94 3.36 -17.05
N VAL A 456 7.61 3.39 -16.94
CA VAL A 456 6.82 4.61 -16.76
C VAL A 456 6.03 4.52 -15.46
N MET A 457 6.21 5.52 -14.61
CA MET A 457 5.67 5.55 -13.25
C MET A 457 4.60 6.63 -13.08
N PHE A 458 3.52 6.28 -12.38
CA PHE A 458 2.43 7.18 -12.02
C PHE A 458 2.31 7.26 -10.50
N GLU A 459 2.32 8.48 -9.96
CA GLU A 459 2.29 8.76 -8.52
C GLU A 459 1.37 9.94 -8.20
N HIS A 460 0.62 9.81 -7.10
CA HIS A 460 -0.24 10.83 -6.49
C HIS A 460 -1.30 11.41 -7.43
N LEU A 461 -1.88 10.55 -8.25
CA LEU A 461 -3.06 10.87 -9.07
C LEU A 461 -4.28 10.26 -8.38
N SER A 462 -5.29 11.04 -8.06
CA SER A 462 -6.47 10.60 -7.31
C SER A 462 -7.78 10.82 -8.07
N VAL A 463 -8.86 10.22 -7.56
CA VAL A 463 -10.21 10.26 -8.12
C VAL A 463 -11.30 10.49 -7.03
N PHE A 464 -11.03 10.03 -5.79
CA PHE A 464 -11.84 10.16 -4.57
C PHE A 464 -13.25 9.53 -4.56
N ALA A 465 -13.72 8.98 -5.68
CA ALA A 465 -14.84 8.05 -5.75
C ALA A 465 -14.74 7.32 -7.09
N PRO A 466 -15.27 6.10 -7.26
CA PRO A 466 -15.09 5.35 -8.51
C PRO A 466 -15.75 6.00 -9.74
N TRP A 467 -16.29 7.22 -9.61
CA TRP A 467 -17.20 7.86 -10.57
C TRP A 467 -17.03 9.39 -10.58
N PRO A 468 -16.58 9.99 -11.69
CA PRO A 468 -15.90 9.39 -12.86
C PRO A 468 -14.48 8.90 -12.51
N SER A 469 -13.84 8.11 -13.39
CA SER A 469 -12.47 7.58 -13.24
C SER A 469 -11.60 7.94 -14.45
N PHE A 470 -10.30 7.64 -14.43
CA PHE A 470 -9.39 7.74 -15.58
C PHE A 470 -8.60 6.44 -15.76
N GLY A 471 -8.06 6.21 -16.96
CA GLY A 471 -7.28 5.01 -17.27
C GLY A 471 -5.76 5.22 -17.26
N ILE A 472 -5.03 4.18 -16.92
CA ILE A 472 -3.59 4.02 -17.21
C ILE A 472 -3.44 2.72 -17.98
N GLU A 473 -3.04 2.82 -19.25
CA GLU A 473 -3.02 1.71 -20.20
C GLU A 473 -1.58 1.32 -20.57
N ALA A 474 -1.18 0.12 -20.15
CA ALA A 474 0.06 -0.52 -20.55
C ALA A 474 -0.19 -1.33 -21.83
N ARG A 475 0.31 -0.84 -22.98
CA ARG A 475 0.24 -1.55 -24.27
C ARG A 475 1.55 -2.22 -24.66
N SER A 476 2.67 -1.63 -24.28
CA SER A 476 3.99 -2.15 -24.61
C SER A 476 4.34 -3.41 -23.83
N THR A 477 5.02 -4.35 -24.49
CA THR A 477 5.68 -5.49 -23.84
C THR A 477 7.12 -5.19 -23.41
N LYS A 478 7.64 -4.02 -23.82
CA LYS A 478 9.02 -3.56 -23.56
C LYS A 478 9.09 -2.45 -22.52
N ARG A 479 8.00 -1.69 -22.36
CA ARG A 479 7.88 -0.59 -21.40
C ARG A 479 6.93 -0.99 -20.28
N THR A 480 7.48 -1.17 -19.08
CA THR A 480 6.72 -1.57 -17.89
C THR A 480 5.99 -0.37 -17.30
N VAL A 481 4.73 -0.55 -16.89
CA VAL A 481 3.98 0.48 -16.16
C VAL A 481 3.98 0.20 -14.67
N VAL A 482 4.21 1.25 -13.87
CA VAL A 482 4.15 1.20 -12.40
C VAL A 482 3.18 2.26 -11.89
N MET A 483 2.08 1.83 -11.28
CA MET A 483 1.08 2.65 -10.59
C MET A 483 1.38 2.59 -9.09
N ARG A 484 2.13 3.57 -8.57
CA ARG A 484 2.75 3.41 -7.25
C ARG A 484 1.87 3.85 -6.09
N ASN A 485 1.37 5.08 -6.12
CA ASN A 485 0.47 5.62 -5.10
C ASN A 485 -0.63 6.41 -5.79
N GLY A 486 -1.91 6.12 -5.55
CA GLY A 486 -3.00 6.90 -6.14
C GLY A 486 -4.26 6.09 -6.44
N ASN A 487 -5.05 6.56 -7.40
CA ASN A 487 -6.31 6.00 -7.81
C ASN A 487 -6.45 5.98 -9.33
N GLY A 488 -7.38 5.17 -9.85
CA GLY A 488 -7.67 5.09 -11.27
C GLY A 488 -7.72 3.65 -11.79
N THR A 489 -7.99 3.48 -13.07
CA THR A 489 -8.19 2.17 -13.69
C THR A 489 -6.91 1.70 -14.40
N GLY A 490 -6.33 0.59 -13.95
CA GLY A 490 -5.18 -0.04 -14.60
C GLY A 490 -5.62 -0.99 -15.73
N ILE A 491 -5.03 -0.86 -16.91
CA ILE A 491 -5.32 -1.72 -18.07
C ILE A 491 -4.00 -2.28 -18.59
N ALA A 492 -3.82 -3.59 -18.53
CA ALA A 492 -2.66 -4.28 -19.08
C ALA A 492 -3.10 -5.08 -20.32
N ARG A 493 -2.67 -4.62 -21.50
CA ARG A 493 -2.94 -5.32 -22.76
C ARG A 493 -2.08 -6.57 -22.89
N ALA A 494 -2.34 -7.35 -23.93
CA ALA A 494 -1.75 -8.67 -24.11
C ALA A 494 -0.22 -8.66 -23.97
N GLY A 495 0.30 -9.48 -23.04
CA GLY A 495 1.73 -9.60 -22.77
C GLY A 495 2.37 -8.45 -21.98
N ALA A 496 1.65 -7.35 -21.71
CA ALA A 496 2.17 -6.21 -20.95
C ALA A 496 2.38 -6.57 -19.47
N THR A 497 3.26 -5.83 -18.80
CA THR A 497 3.49 -5.96 -17.35
C THR A 497 3.04 -4.70 -16.62
N LEU A 498 2.22 -4.88 -15.59
CA LEU A 498 1.69 -3.83 -14.74
C LEU A 498 2.03 -4.08 -13.28
N PHE A 499 2.69 -3.12 -12.65
CA PHE A 499 2.89 -3.08 -11.20
C PHE A 499 1.89 -2.10 -10.58
N ILE A 500 1.22 -2.51 -9.51
CA ILE A 500 0.36 -1.65 -8.70
C ILE A 500 0.84 -1.76 -7.24
N THR A 501 1.25 -0.67 -6.61
CA THR A 501 1.87 -0.74 -5.28
C THR A 501 0.90 -0.37 -4.14
N ASN A 502 0.28 0.81 -4.20
CA ASN A 502 -0.70 1.29 -3.23
C ASN A 502 -1.78 2.05 -3.99
N TRP A 503 -2.91 1.40 -4.28
CA TRP A 503 -3.83 1.94 -5.28
C TRP A 503 -5.29 1.61 -5.04
N VAL A 504 -6.15 2.57 -5.41
CA VAL A 504 -7.59 2.43 -5.38
C VAL A 504 -8.17 2.48 -6.78
N GLY A 505 -8.90 1.45 -7.21
CA GLY A 505 -9.61 1.51 -8.48
C GLY A 505 -10.03 0.15 -9.01
N HIS A 506 -9.88 -0.03 -10.32
CA HIS A 506 -10.20 -1.27 -11.03
C HIS A 506 -9.01 -1.70 -11.89
N ALA A 507 -8.94 -2.98 -12.25
CA ALA A 507 -7.85 -3.48 -13.08
C ALA A 507 -8.29 -4.56 -14.07
N TYR A 508 -7.80 -4.46 -15.30
CA TYR A 508 -8.14 -5.36 -16.41
C TYR A 508 -6.88 -5.86 -17.11
N LEU A 509 -6.66 -7.17 -17.07
CA LEU A 509 -5.51 -7.83 -17.69
C LEU A 509 -6.00 -8.71 -18.85
N ASP A 510 -5.40 -8.51 -20.01
CA ASP A 510 -5.61 -9.34 -21.19
C ASP A 510 -4.64 -10.54 -21.24
N LYS A 511 -4.80 -11.40 -22.24
CA LYS A 511 -4.06 -12.66 -22.37
C LYS A 511 -2.54 -12.47 -22.30
N GLY A 512 -1.90 -13.25 -21.44
CA GLY A 512 -0.45 -13.21 -21.24
C GLY A 512 0.07 -12.00 -20.49
N ALA A 513 -0.78 -11.03 -20.13
CA ALA A 513 -0.37 -9.91 -19.28
C ALA A 513 0.01 -10.40 -17.87
N THR A 514 0.86 -9.63 -17.20
CA THR A 514 1.30 -9.92 -15.83
C THR A 514 1.01 -8.74 -14.91
N GLY A 515 0.31 -8.98 -13.81
CA GLY A 515 0.04 -8.00 -12.76
C GLY A 515 0.72 -8.38 -11.44
N TYR A 516 1.48 -7.46 -10.87
CA TYR A 516 2.02 -7.57 -9.51
C TYR A 516 1.45 -6.45 -8.65
N PHE A 517 0.43 -6.77 -7.88
CA PHE A 517 -0.29 -5.83 -7.06
C PHE A 517 0.11 -6.02 -5.61
N ARG A 518 0.43 -4.94 -4.91
CA ARG A 518 0.47 -4.92 -3.45
C ARG A 518 -0.85 -4.35 -2.97
N GLN A 519 -0.84 -3.40 -2.04
CA GLN A 519 -2.04 -2.86 -1.44
C GLN A 519 -3.02 -2.45 -2.56
N TRP A 520 -4.10 -3.25 -2.67
CA TRP A 520 -5.10 -3.11 -3.71
C TRP A 520 -6.45 -2.86 -3.07
N ASN A 521 -7.04 -1.72 -3.39
CA ASN A 521 -8.33 -1.34 -2.85
C ASN A 521 -9.34 -1.07 -3.96
N THR A 522 -10.57 -1.56 -3.79
CA THR A 522 -11.67 -1.26 -4.71
C THR A 522 -12.91 -0.80 -3.91
N GLU A 523 -13.23 0.49 -4.00
CA GLU A 523 -14.30 1.18 -3.24
C GLU A 523 -15.69 1.15 -3.94
N GLY A 524 -15.82 0.41 -5.03
CA GLY A 524 -17.06 0.33 -5.77
C GLY A 524 -16.94 -0.64 -6.94
N THR A 525 -18.07 -0.88 -7.58
CA THR A 525 -18.14 -1.83 -8.70
C THR A 525 -18.68 -1.17 -9.97
N PRO A 526 -18.02 -1.34 -11.13
CA PRO A 526 -18.54 -0.85 -12.41
C PRO A 526 -19.92 -1.45 -12.67
N LYS A 527 -20.96 -0.60 -12.77
CA LYS A 527 -22.36 -1.06 -12.77
C LYS A 527 -22.69 -1.98 -13.95
N ALA A 528 -22.11 -1.72 -15.12
CA ALA A 528 -22.35 -2.51 -16.32
C ALA A 528 -21.59 -3.84 -16.31
N LEU A 529 -20.31 -3.82 -15.91
CA LEU A 529 -19.44 -5.00 -15.97
C LEU A 529 -19.59 -5.93 -14.75
N ARG A 530 -19.92 -5.37 -13.58
CA ARG A 530 -20.01 -6.09 -12.29
C ARG A 530 -18.75 -6.85 -11.90
N VAL A 531 -17.58 -6.41 -12.39
CA VAL A 531 -16.27 -6.99 -12.09
C VAL A 531 -15.25 -5.88 -11.78
N ASN A 532 -14.64 -5.93 -10.59
CA ASN A 532 -13.65 -4.93 -10.16
C ASN A 532 -12.27 -5.22 -10.74
N THR A 533 -11.85 -6.48 -10.68
CA THR A 533 -10.55 -6.93 -11.20
C THR A 533 -10.77 -8.13 -12.11
N ARG A 534 -10.31 -8.05 -13.37
CA ARG A 534 -10.39 -9.16 -14.33
C ARG A 534 -9.00 -9.59 -14.78
N ASN A 535 -8.72 -10.87 -14.65
CA ASN A 535 -7.57 -11.55 -15.24
C ASN A 535 -8.04 -12.50 -16.33
N ASP A 536 -7.93 -12.10 -17.60
CA ASP A 536 -8.35 -12.89 -18.77
C ASP A 536 -7.12 -13.52 -19.45
N GLY A 537 -6.73 -14.71 -19.01
CA GLY A 537 -5.60 -15.45 -19.58
C GLY A 537 -4.21 -14.93 -19.20
N GLY A 538 -4.09 -14.06 -18.17
CA GLY A 538 -2.83 -13.54 -17.64
C GLY A 538 -2.38 -14.17 -16.31
N THR A 539 -1.35 -13.60 -15.70
CA THR A 539 -0.88 -13.94 -14.36
C THR A 539 -1.06 -12.75 -13.44
N LEU A 540 -1.79 -12.91 -12.34
CA LEU A 540 -2.07 -11.86 -11.38
C LEU A 540 -1.67 -12.30 -9.97
N TRP A 541 -0.85 -11.50 -9.32
CA TRP A 541 -0.49 -11.68 -7.92
C TRP A 541 -0.88 -10.43 -7.15
N ILE A 542 -1.56 -10.59 -6.01
CA ILE A 542 -2.04 -9.50 -5.16
C ILE A 542 -1.62 -9.74 -3.71
N LEU A 543 -0.94 -8.77 -3.09
CA LEU A 543 -0.63 -8.74 -1.67
C LEU A 543 -1.46 -7.67 -0.97
N GLY A 544 -2.42 -8.10 -0.15
CA GLY A 544 -3.32 -7.22 0.57
C GLY A 544 -4.39 -6.65 -0.34
N MET A 545 -5.60 -7.19 -0.24
CA MET A 545 -6.75 -6.71 -0.98
C MET A 545 -7.86 -6.27 -0.01
N LYS A 546 -8.36 -5.04 -0.17
CA LYS A 546 -9.63 -4.59 0.42
C LYS A 546 -10.61 -4.31 -0.70
N THR A 547 -11.85 -4.72 -0.52
CA THR A 547 -12.92 -4.40 -1.48
C THR A 547 -14.24 -4.22 -0.78
N GLU A 548 -15.15 -3.47 -1.39
CA GLU A 548 -16.53 -3.30 -0.93
C GLU A 548 -17.52 -3.29 -2.09
N ASP A 549 -18.79 -2.96 -1.81
CA ASP A 549 -19.92 -2.91 -2.75
C ASP A 549 -20.32 -4.30 -3.31
N VAL A 550 -21.26 -4.40 -4.25
CA VAL A 550 -21.76 -5.67 -4.83
C VAL A 550 -20.91 -6.20 -6.00
N GLY A 551 -21.30 -7.29 -6.70
CA GLY A 551 -20.55 -7.81 -7.86
C GLY A 551 -19.28 -8.61 -7.55
N THR A 552 -18.61 -9.09 -8.60
CA THR A 552 -17.43 -9.95 -8.52
C THR A 552 -16.15 -9.14 -8.34
N LYS A 553 -15.38 -9.45 -7.31
CA LYS A 553 -14.19 -8.69 -6.91
C LYS A 553 -13.00 -9.05 -7.75
N VAL A 554 -12.82 -10.35 -7.97
CA VAL A 554 -11.79 -10.90 -8.84
C VAL A 554 -12.39 -11.99 -9.71
N LEU A 555 -12.34 -11.79 -11.03
CA LEU A 555 -12.69 -12.79 -12.04
C LEU A 555 -11.42 -13.26 -12.75
N THR A 556 -11.14 -14.56 -12.69
CA THR A 556 -10.02 -15.18 -13.42
C THR A 556 -10.56 -16.10 -14.49
N LYS A 557 -10.21 -15.89 -15.75
CA LYS A 557 -10.77 -16.69 -16.85
C LYS A 557 -9.75 -17.10 -17.90
N ASN A 558 -10.14 -18.03 -18.77
CA ASN A 558 -9.42 -18.41 -19.99
C ASN A 558 -7.95 -18.83 -19.75
N GLY A 559 -7.71 -19.66 -18.74
CA GLY A 559 -6.36 -20.12 -18.36
C GLY A 559 -5.56 -19.14 -17.50
N GLY A 560 -6.17 -18.03 -17.08
CA GLY A 560 -5.56 -17.09 -16.15
C GLY A 560 -5.23 -17.73 -14.80
N LYS A 561 -4.22 -17.18 -14.12
CA LYS A 561 -3.78 -17.58 -12.78
C LYS A 561 -3.79 -16.39 -11.85
N THR A 562 -4.53 -16.48 -10.75
CA THR A 562 -4.62 -15.38 -9.78
C THR A 562 -4.34 -15.86 -8.35
N GLU A 563 -3.37 -15.25 -7.69
CA GLU A 563 -3.09 -15.47 -6.26
C GLU A 563 -3.33 -14.18 -5.48
N ILE A 564 -4.12 -14.27 -4.41
CA ILE A 564 -4.42 -13.16 -3.51
C ILE A 564 -3.97 -13.55 -2.10
N LEU A 565 -3.14 -12.71 -1.48
CA LEU A 565 -2.53 -12.94 -0.17
C LEU A 565 -3.01 -11.89 0.82
N GLY A 566 -3.91 -12.27 1.73
CA GLY A 566 -4.64 -11.35 2.61
C GLY A 566 -5.78 -10.68 1.86
N THR A 567 -7.01 -11.14 2.12
CA THR A 567 -8.21 -10.64 1.44
C THR A 567 -9.24 -10.20 2.47
N LEU A 568 -9.56 -8.92 2.45
CA LEU A 568 -10.70 -8.37 3.19
C LEU A 568 -11.82 -7.98 2.23
N ILE A 569 -12.97 -8.58 2.44
CA ILE A 569 -14.22 -8.21 1.79
C ILE A 569 -15.05 -7.42 2.81
N TYR A 570 -15.17 -6.11 2.60
CA TYR A 570 -15.98 -5.25 3.45
C TYR A 570 -17.38 -5.07 2.87
N ASN A 571 -18.33 -5.86 3.37
CA ASN A 571 -19.69 -5.89 2.84
C ASN A 571 -20.61 -4.95 3.63
N THR A 572 -20.67 -3.70 3.20
CA THR A 572 -21.56 -2.65 3.75
C THR A 572 -22.95 -2.66 3.11
N SER A 573 -23.11 -3.31 1.96
CA SER A 573 -24.34 -3.26 1.15
C SER A 573 -25.43 -4.24 1.61
N GLY A 574 -25.10 -5.16 2.52
CA GLY A 574 -26.03 -6.17 3.02
C GLY A 574 -26.55 -7.10 1.92
N ILE A 575 -25.69 -7.37 0.93
CA ILE A 575 -25.93 -8.01 -0.38
C ILE A 575 -27.37 -8.48 -0.68
N LYS A 576 -27.93 -7.80 -1.69
CA LYS A 576 -29.12 -8.18 -2.48
C LYS A 576 -28.75 -8.71 -3.88
N ASP A 577 -27.50 -9.14 -4.06
CA ASP A 577 -26.91 -9.50 -5.35
C ASP A 577 -26.36 -10.95 -5.34
N ASP A 578 -26.64 -11.73 -6.38
CA ASP A 578 -26.26 -13.15 -6.52
C ASP A 578 -24.92 -13.38 -7.26
N HIS A 579 -24.19 -12.32 -7.64
CA HIS A 579 -22.85 -12.47 -8.20
C HIS A 579 -21.89 -13.13 -7.18
N PRO A 580 -21.01 -14.04 -7.64
CA PRO A 580 -19.98 -14.61 -6.77
C PRO A 580 -18.95 -13.55 -6.36
N CYS A 581 -18.43 -13.64 -5.14
CA CYS A 581 -17.40 -12.70 -4.64
C CYS A 581 -16.11 -12.84 -5.45
N ILE A 582 -15.56 -14.05 -5.52
CA ILE A 582 -14.47 -14.40 -6.44
C ILE A 582 -14.90 -15.51 -7.39
N ALA A 583 -14.45 -15.45 -8.64
CA ALA A 583 -14.87 -16.39 -9.66
C ALA A 583 -13.70 -16.84 -10.53
N VAL A 584 -13.73 -18.11 -10.94
CA VAL A 584 -12.81 -18.69 -11.90
C VAL A 584 -13.53 -19.43 -13.02
N GLU A 585 -13.18 -19.13 -14.26
CA GLU A 585 -13.73 -19.75 -15.48
C GLU A 585 -12.57 -20.34 -16.31
N ASP A 586 -12.37 -21.66 -16.25
CA ASP A 586 -11.27 -22.34 -16.93
C ASP A 586 -9.85 -21.83 -16.58
N GLY A 587 -9.65 -21.32 -15.37
CA GLY A 587 -8.36 -20.84 -14.82
C GLY A 587 -8.01 -21.46 -13.46
N SER A 588 -7.14 -20.80 -12.71
CA SER A 588 -6.76 -21.19 -11.33
C SER A 588 -6.71 -19.97 -10.39
N LEU A 589 -7.28 -20.10 -9.18
CA LEU A 589 -7.33 -19.01 -8.20
C LEU A 589 -7.05 -19.49 -6.77
N SER A 590 -6.15 -18.81 -6.04
CA SER A 590 -5.99 -18.91 -4.58
C SER A 590 -6.29 -17.57 -3.90
N SER A 591 -6.94 -17.62 -2.74
CA SER A 591 -7.13 -16.47 -1.85
C SER A 591 -6.81 -16.89 -0.41
N ALA A 592 -5.69 -16.39 0.13
CA ALA A 592 -5.24 -16.68 1.49
C ALA A 592 -5.73 -15.61 2.46
N CYS A 593 -5.98 -16.00 3.71
CA CYS A 593 -6.51 -15.13 4.76
C CYS A 593 -7.70 -14.32 4.26
N HIS A 594 -8.66 -15.02 3.66
CA HIS A 594 -9.88 -14.45 3.11
C HIS A 594 -10.88 -14.24 4.22
N GLN A 595 -11.34 -13.01 4.42
CA GLN A 595 -12.26 -12.66 5.46
C GLN A 595 -13.29 -11.67 4.94
N GLU A 596 -14.55 -11.98 5.13
CA GLU A 596 -15.65 -11.05 4.90
C GLU A 596 -16.12 -10.48 6.24
N ILE A 597 -16.26 -9.16 6.29
CA ILE A 597 -16.83 -8.42 7.41
C ILE A 597 -18.14 -7.80 6.95
N ASN A 598 -19.19 -7.99 7.75
CA ASN A 598 -20.53 -7.51 7.47
C ASN A 598 -21.23 -7.12 8.77
N PHE A 599 -21.84 -5.93 8.79
CA PHE A 599 -22.61 -5.43 9.94
C PHE A 599 -24.13 -5.49 9.75
N GLY A 600 -24.60 -5.80 8.53
CA GLY A 600 -26.01 -5.99 8.17
C GLY A 600 -26.45 -7.45 8.08
N GLY A 601 -25.57 -8.42 8.35
CA GLY A 601 -25.90 -9.86 8.44
C GLY A 601 -26.09 -10.60 7.11
N ALA A 602 -25.74 -9.99 5.97
CA ALA A 602 -25.98 -10.54 4.64
C ALA A 602 -24.68 -10.81 3.88
N PHE A 603 -23.97 -11.85 4.31
CA PHE A 603 -22.73 -12.29 3.67
C PHE A 603 -22.95 -12.75 2.22
N TRP A 604 -21.88 -12.80 1.40
CA TRP A 604 -21.97 -13.32 0.04
C TRP A 604 -22.58 -14.72 0.00
N ASN A 605 -23.58 -14.93 -0.87
CA ASN A 605 -24.20 -16.24 -1.04
C ASN A 605 -23.24 -17.25 -1.69
N VAL A 606 -22.33 -16.76 -2.54
CA VAL A 606 -21.31 -17.53 -3.23
C VAL A 606 -19.95 -16.86 -3.00
N PRO A 607 -19.23 -17.25 -1.93
CA PRO A 607 -17.89 -16.71 -1.68
C PRO A 607 -16.91 -17.03 -2.81
N ALA A 608 -17.04 -18.23 -3.41
CA ALA A 608 -16.27 -18.59 -4.58
C ALA A 608 -17.05 -19.44 -5.57
N LEU A 609 -16.92 -19.10 -6.86
CA LEU A 609 -17.43 -19.86 -8.00
C LEU A 609 -16.27 -20.46 -8.79
N GLU A 610 -16.38 -21.75 -9.10
CA GLU A 610 -15.56 -22.46 -10.07
C GLU A 610 -16.42 -22.89 -11.25
N LYS A 611 -16.02 -22.54 -12.46
CA LYS A 611 -16.61 -23.00 -13.72
C LYS A 611 -15.54 -23.62 -14.59
N LEU A 612 -15.52 -24.94 -14.72
CA LEU A 612 -14.52 -25.68 -15.50
C LEU A 612 -15.22 -26.52 -16.55
N GLY A 613 -14.89 -26.32 -17.83
CA GLY A 613 -15.50 -27.08 -18.94
C GLY A 613 -17.04 -27.02 -18.93
N GLY A 614 -17.61 -25.89 -18.52
CA GLY A 614 -19.06 -25.69 -18.40
C GLY A 614 -19.71 -26.22 -17.11
N VAL A 615 -18.98 -26.93 -16.24
CA VAL A 615 -19.49 -27.41 -14.95
C VAL A 615 -19.26 -26.35 -13.87
N GLU A 616 -20.33 -25.94 -13.20
CA GLU A 616 -20.28 -24.98 -12.10
C GLU A 616 -20.25 -25.67 -10.72
N ARG A 617 -19.35 -25.22 -9.86
CA ARG A 617 -19.22 -25.63 -8.47
C ARG A 617 -19.05 -24.39 -7.60
N LYS A 618 -19.65 -24.40 -6.41
CA LYS A 618 -19.68 -23.23 -5.52
C LYS A 618 -19.15 -23.59 -4.14
N VAL A 619 -18.42 -22.67 -3.52
CA VAL A 619 -18.33 -22.63 -2.06
C VAL A 619 -19.65 -22.03 -1.56
N PRO A 620 -20.37 -22.69 -0.65
CA PRO A 620 -21.60 -22.13 -0.09
C PRO A 620 -21.30 -21.09 1.00
N LYS A 621 -22.24 -20.16 1.19
CA LYS A 621 -22.27 -19.28 2.37
C LYS A 621 -22.21 -20.08 3.68
N ARG A 622 -21.53 -19.52 4.67
CA ARG A 622 -21.46 -20.01 6.06
C ARG A 622 -21.89 -18.90 7.02
N ASP A 623 -22.16 -19.25 8.28
CA ASP A 623 -22.50 -18.30 9.35
C ASP A 623 -21.36 -17.33 9.69
N TRP A 624 -20.13 -17.72 9.34
CA TRP A 624 -18.92 -16.91 9.41
C TRP A 624 -18.12 -17.11 8.12
N GLN A 625 -17.59 -16.03 7.57
CA GLN A 625 -16.89 -16.04 6.28
C GLN A 625 -15.43 -15.66 6.47
N GLY A 626 -14.65 -16.64 6.92
CA GLY A 626 -13.21 -16.53 7.08
C GLY A 626 -12.53 -17.82 6.64
N TRP A 627 -11.37 -17.75 6.00
CA TRP A 627 -10.60 -18.92 5.58
C TRP A 627 -9.12 -18.61 5.59
N ALA A 628 -8.32 -19.51 6.16
CA ALA A 628 -6.86 -19.43 6.01
C ALA A 628 -6.42 -19.59 4.54
N LEU A 629 -7.05 -20.51 3.78
CA LEU A 629 -6.84 -20.65 2.34
C LEU A 629 -8.13 -21.09 1.63
N LEU A 630 -8.50 -20.35 0.59
CA LEU A 630 -9.56 -20.68 -0.36
C LEU A 630 -8.97 -20.98 -1.74
N ARG A 631 -9.42 -22.06 -2.37
CA ARG A 631 -9.00 -22.52 -3.70
C ARG A 631 -10.18 -22.74 -4.64
N ALA A 632 -9.99 -22.40 -5.91
CA ALA A 632 -10.93 -22.70 -6.99
C ALA A 632 -10.19 -22.84 -8.32
N GLY A 633 -10.72 -23.67 -9.22
CA GLY A 633 -10.20 -23.86 -10.57
C GLY A 633 -9.28 -25.08 -10.69
N LYS A 634 -8.35 -25.01 -11.65
CA LYS A 634 -7.41 -26.10 -11.96
C LYS A 634 -6.24 -26.16 -10.97
#